data_AF-A0A402A475-F1
#
_entry.id   AF-A0A402A475-F1
#
_cell.length_a   1.000
_cell.length_b   1.000
_cell.length_c   1.000
_cell.angle_alpha   90.00
_cell.angle_beta   90.00
_cell.angle_gamma   90.00
#
_symmetry.space_group_name_H-M   'P 1'
#
loop_
_entity.id
_entity.type
_entity.pdbx_description
1 polymer ?
#
loop_
_entity_poly.entity_id
_entity_poly.type
_entity_poly.pdbx_seq_one_letter_code
_entity_poly.pdbx_strand_id
1 'polypeptide(L)'
;MPLQKKDHSPSDLVQATQVTTHSRFRRPGFLFSLVGLLFVLLISGFTAYNRLYQPYQSHLQSTATALYALSATRQSNEEHFTHITATAQSKNNATATTVSQLQDDYTRLTQKTPFLTDTLQKPDIFNWETDSGCSFNNGSYHVSVTQKGYFISCTALNTHFQNFIYQAHMKFLRGDKGGIIFRANSKNSTFYLFQIGQDQSYDIYYYPDKTGTTAQHLTGGQSSLIATNNQQENVLAVLARGKTFHFYLNGTYLTSVEDAARSTGQIGVIADDLHTATEIVYTQVQVWQL
;
A
#
# COMPACT_ATOMS: atom_id res chain seq x y z
N MET A 1 29.97 -38.85 85.87
CA MET A 1 30.77 -37.92 86.70
C MET A 1 31.21 -36.79 85.78
N PRO A 2 31.04 -35.53 86.14
CA PRO A 2 30.41 -35.01 87.37
C PRO A 2 29.30 -33.96 87.05
N LEU A 3 28.39 -33.53 87.93
CA LEU A 3 28.11 -33.71 89.37
C LEU A 3 26.68 -33.13 89.54
N GLN A 4 25.62 -33.86 89.94
CA GLN A 4 25.24 -34.17 91.33
C GLN A 4 25.48 -32.99 92.28
N LYS A 5 24.51 -32.48 93.04
CA LYS A 5 23.87 -33.05 94.26
C LYS A 5 23.36 -31.80 95.03
N LYS A 6 22.44 -31.76 96.00
CA LYS A 6 21.94 -32.72 97.00
C LYS A 6 20.79 -32.02 97.76
N ASP A 7 19.77 -32.78 98.15
CA ASP A 7 18.77 -32.44 99.16
C ASP A 7 19.38 -32.01 100.50
N HIS A 8 18.64 -31.22 101.29
CA HIS A 8 18.42 -31.43 102.73
C HIS A 8 17.06 -30.84 103.20
N SER A 9 16.26 -31.71 103.83
CA SER A 9 15.08 -31.54 104.70
C SER A 9 15.39 -30.69 105.97
N PRO A 10 14.51 -30.44 106.96
CA PRO A 10 13.09 -30.83 107.13
C PRO A 10 12.14 -29.76 107.75
N SER A 11 10.87 -30.17 107.89
CA SER A 11 9.94 -29.93 109.03
C SER A 11 9.57 -28.50 109.47
N ASP A 12 8.28 -28.14 109.40
CA ASP A 12 7.42 -28.19 110.61
C ASP A 12 5.93 -27.93 110.32
N LEU A 13 5.10 -28.71 111.04
CA LEU A 13 3.66 -28.53 111.18
C LEU A 13 3.34 -27.27 111.97
N VAL A 14 2.36 -26.47 111.53
CA VAL A 14 1.51 -25.70 112.45
C VAL A 14 0.05 -25.73 111.97
N GLN A 15 -0.81 -26.08 112.93
CA GLN A 15 -2.25 -26.26 112.84
C GLN A 15 -3.04 -24.99 112.52
N ALA A 16 -4.22 -25.24 111.97
CA ALA A 16 -5.26 -24.29 111.59
C ALA A 16 -5.82 -23.45 112.75
N THR A 17 -6.30 -22.25 112.42
CA THR A 17 -7.35 -21.56 113.17
C THR A 17 -8.38 -21.04 112.19
N GLN A 18 -9.62 -21.51 112.32
CA GLN A 18 -10.76 -21.10 111.50
C GLN A 18 -11.25 -19.70 111.90
N VAL A 19 -11.58 -18.88 110.90
CA VAL A 19 -12.55 -17.79 111.07
C VAL A 19 -13.57 -17.90 109.94
N THR A 20 -14.80 -18.23 110.33
CA THR A 20 -16.00 -18.26 109.51
C THR A 20 -16.51 -16.84 109.28
N THR A 21 -16.64 -16.43 108.02
CA THR A 21 -17.54 -15.33 107.63
C THR A 21 -18.29 -15.70 106.36
N HIS A 22 -19.60 -15.91 106.51
CA HIS A 22 -20.56 -16.12 105.44
C HIS A 22 -20.69 -14.87 104.55
N SER A 23 -20.39 -15.00 103.25
CA SER A 23 -20.83 -14.06 102.22
C SER A 23 -21.72 -14.77 101.20
N ARG A 24 -22.90 -14.19 100.98
CA ARG A 24 -24.05 -14.73 100.23
C ARG A 24 -23.70 -15.17 98.80
N PHE A 25 -24.12 -16.39 98.45
CA PHE A 25 -24.17 -16.92 97.08
C PHE A 25 -25.12 -16.08 96.19
N ARG A 26 -24.59 -15.45 95.14
CA ARG A 26 -25.35 -15.03 93.95
C ARG A 26 -25.06 -16.04 92.83
N ARG A 27 -26.12 -16.65 92.29
CA ARG A 27 -26.10 -17.74 91.30
C ARG A 27 -25.41 -17.32 89.98
N PRO A 28 -24.49 -18.11 89.39
CA PRO A 28 -23.75 -17.75 88.17
C PRO A 28 -24.46 -18.12 86.84
N GLY A 29 -25.65 -18.73 86.87
CA GLY A 29 -26.32 -19.25 85.68
C GLY A 29 -26.75 -18.21 84.64
N PHE A 30 -26.94 -16.96 85.02
CA PHE A 30 -27.38 -15.90 84.09
C PHE A 30 -26.22 -15.35 83.24
N LEU A 31 -24.98 -15.37 83.75
CA LEU A 31 -23.80 -14.88 83.05
C LEU A 31 -23.34 -15.84 81.93
N PHE A 32 -23.38 -17.15 82.17
CA PHE A 32 -23.00 -18.15 81.14
C PHE A 32 -23.98 -18.18 79.95
N SER A 33 -25.28 -17.99 80.19
CA SER A 33 -26.28 -17.91 79.12
C SER A 33 -26.09 -16.68 78.23
N LEU A 34 -25.74 -15.54 78.83
CA LEU A 34 -25.48 -14.28 78.13
C LEU A 34 -24.23 -14.35 77.25
N VAL A 35 -23.17 -15.01 77.73
CA VAL A 35 -21.94 -15.26 76.96
C VAL A 35 -22.18 -16.22 75.79
N GLY A 36 -22.96 -17.28 75.98
CA GLY A 36 -23.32 -18.22 74.90
C GLY A 36 -24.12 -17.57 73.78
N LEU A 37 -25.06 -16.67 74.12
CA LEU A 37 -25.87 -15.93 73.15
C LEU A 37 -25.03 -14.93 72.34
N LEU A 38 -24.05 -14.28 72.98
CA LEU A 38 -23.03 -13.45 72.32
C LEU A 38 -22.20 -14.25 71.31
N PHE A 39 -21.76 -15.47 71.66
CA PHE A 39 -21.02 -16.33 70.72
C PHE A 39 -21.87 -16.72 69.51
N VAL A 40 -23.16 -17.04 69.69
CA VAL A 40 -24.06 -17.35 68.58
C VAL A 40 -24.26 -16.14 67.65
N LEU A 41 -24.38 -14.93 68.21
CA LEU A 41 -24.49 -13.69 67.42
C LEU A 41 -23.19 -13.37 66.65
N LEU A 42 -22.02 -13.65 67.24
CA LEU A 42 -20.74 -13.47 66.56
C LEU A 42 -20.57 -14.48 65.42
N ILE A 43 -20.95 -15.74 65.62
CA ILE A 43 -20.87 -16.79 64.60
C ILE A 43 -21.88 -16.54 63.48
N SER A 44 -23.11 -16.13 63.81
CA SER A 44 -24.13 -15.79 62.80
C SER A 44 -23.74 -14.53 62.02
N GLY A 45 -23.17 -13.52 62.68
CA GLY A 45 -22.61 -12.34 62.04
C GLY A 45 -21.44 -12.67 61.11
N PHE A 46 -20.51 -13.50 61.55
CA PHE A 46 -19.37 -13.94 60.74
C PHE A 46 -19.79 -14.78 59.52
N THR A 47 -20.76 -15.68 59.68
CA THR A 47 -21.28 -16.48 58.57
C THR A 47 -22.08 -15.63 57.57
N ALA A 48 -22.89 -14.68 58.03
CA ALA A 48 -23.60 -13.73 57.16
C ALA A 48 -22.61 -12.81 56.41
N TYR A 49 -21.57 -12.34 57.08
CA TYR A 49 -20.51 -11.54 56.47
C TYR A 49 -19.82 -12.29 55.33
N ASN A 50 -19.39 -13.54 55.58
CA ASN A 50 -18.72 -14.35 54.56
C ASN A 50 -19.66 -14.81 53.43
N ARG A 51 -20.94 -15.11 53.70
CA ARG A 51 -21.87 -15.63 52.68
C ARG A 51 -22.62 -14.58 51.88
N LEU A 52 -22.84 -13.38 52.42
CA LEU A 52 -23.60 -12.33 51.74
C LEU A 52 -22.72 -11.13 51.38
N TYR A 53 -21.91 -10.67 52.33
CA TYR A 53 -21.18 -9.41 52.16
C TYR A 53 -19.89 -9.58 51.34
N GLN A 54 -19.10 -10.61 51.64
CA GLN A 54 -17.86 -10.90 50.92
C GLN A 54 -18.11 -11.19 49.42
N PRO A 55 -19.07 -12.04 49.00
CA PRO A 55 -19.35 -12.26 47.59
C PRO A 55 -19.91 -11.00 46.91
N TYR A 56 -20.74 -10.21 47.58
CA TYR A 56 -21.26 -8.95 47.03
C TYR A 56 -20.13 -7.95 46.72
N GLN A 57 -19.19 -7.76 47.64
CA GLN A 57 -17.99 -6.93 47.40
C GLN A 57 -17.16 -7.46 46.23
N SER A 58 -16.98 -8.78 46.14
CA SER A 58 -16.26 -9.41 45.03
C SER A 58 -16.94 -9.23 43.66
N HIS A 59 -18.29 -9.22 43.62
CA HIS A 59 -19.07 -8.95 42.41
C HIS A 59 -18.95 -7.50 41.93
N LEU A 60 -18.96 -6.53 42.86
CA LEU A 60 -18.74 -5.12 42.51
C LEU A 60 -17.35 -4.91 41.90
N GLN A 61 -16.32 -5.51 42.51
CA GLN A 61 -14.95 -5.40 42.03
C GLN A 61 -14.74 -6.11 40.69
N SER A 62 -15.31 -7.30 40.48
CA SER A 62 -15.22 -8.02 39.21
C SER A 62 -15.93 -7.29 38.07
N THR A 63 -17.08 -6.66 38.34
CA THR A 63 -17.82 -5.83 37.38
C THR A 63 -17.01 -4.58 36.99
N ALA A 64 -16.43 -3.87 37.97
CA ALA A 64 -15.58 -2.71 37.71
C ALA A 64 -14.33 -3.09 36.89
N THR A 65 -13.72 -4.24 37.20
CA THR A 65 -12.54 -4.75 36.47
C THR A 65 -12.90 -5.13 35.02
N ALA A 66 -14.05 -5.78 34.81
CA ALA A 66 -14.52 -6.14 33.47
C ALA A 66 -14.84 -4.90 32.61
N LEU A 67 -15.46 -3.87 33.20
CA LEU A 67 -15.73 -2.61 32.51
C LEU A 67 -14.43 -1.88 32.15
N TYR A 68 -13.44 -1.87 33.05
CA TYR A 68 -12.12 -1.29 32.78
C TYR A 68 -11.39 -2.02 31.64
N ALA A 69 -11.43 -3.35 31.62
CA ALA A 69 -10.82 -4.15 30.54
C ALA A 69 -11.49 -3.88 29.18
N LEU A 70 -12.82 -3.73 29.15
CA LEU A 70 -13.56 -3.35 27.94
C LEU A 70 -13.22 -1.92 27.47
N SER A 71 -13.12 -0.95 28.39
CA SER A 71 -12.72 0.42 28.02
C SER A 71 -11.29 0.50 27.52
N ALA A 72 -10.35 -0.23 28.16
CA ALA A 72 -8.96 -0.30 27.72
C ALA A 72 -8.84 -0.92 26.31
N THR A 73 -9.62 -1.97 26.03
CA THR A 73 -9.67 -2.61 24.70
C THR A 73 -10.28 -1.69 23.64
N ARG A 74 -11.31 -0.88 23.99
CA ARG A 74 -11.87 0.12 23.07
C ARG A 74 -10.86 1.21 22.75
N GLN A 75 -10.15 1.72 23.76
CA GLN A 75 -9.10 2.74 23.57
C GLN A 75 -7.96 2.21 22.71
N SER A 76 -7.46 0.99 22.95
CA SER A 76 -6.39 0.40 22.13
C SER A 76 -6.84 0.18 20.68
N ASN A 77 -8.09 -0.19 20.45
CA ASN A 77 -8.65 -0.34 19.10
C ASN A 77 -8.83 1.02 18.39
N GLU A 78 -9.26 2.06 19.10
CA GLU A 78 -9.36 3.43 18.57
C GLU A 78 -7.98 4.01 18.23
N GLU A 79 -6.98 3.80 19.09
CA GLU A 79 -5.58 4.18 18.83
C GLU A 79 -5.00 3.42 17.62
N HIS A 80 -5.27 2.12 17.51
CA HIS A 80 -4.83 1.33 16.36
C HIS A 80 -5.47 1.79 15.06
N PHE A 81 -6.79 2.06 15.06
CA PHE A 81 -7.52 2.55 13.88
C PHE A 81 -7.09 3.95 13.46
N THR A 82 -6.87 4.86 14.41
CA THR A 82 -6.35 6.21 14.14
C THR A 82 -4.94 6.15 13.56
N HIS A 83 -4.05 5.29 14.08
CA HIS A 83 -2.71 5.11 13.53
C HIS A 83 -2.71 4.52 12.11
N ILE A 84 -3.55 3.51 11.83
CA ILE A 84 -3.73 2.96 10.47
C ILE A 84 -4.22 4.04 9.52
N THR A 85 -5.24 4.81 9.94
CA THR A 85 -5.83 5.87 9.11
C THR A 85 -4.84 7.00 8.84
N ALA A 86 -4.12 7.48 9.85
CA ALA A 86 -3.08 8.51 9.69
C ALA A 86 -1.95 8.03 8.78
N THR A 87 -1.55 6.75 8.87
CA THR A 87 -0.55 6.16 7.98
C THR A 87 -1.05 6.05 6.54
N ALA A 88 -2.31 5.67 6.33
CA ALA A 88 -2.91 5.62 5.00
C ALA A 88 -3.03 7.03 4.39
N GLN A 89 -3.44 8.01 5.18
CA GLN A 89 -3.53 9.41 4.76
C GLN A 89 -2.15 10.00 4.42
N SER A 90 -1.13 9.76 5.25
CA SER A 90 0.22 10.26 4.97
C SER A 90 0.79 9.66 3.68
N LYS A 91 0.57 8.36 3.44
CA LYS A 91 0.92 7.71 2.17
C LYS A 91 0.17 8.29 0.98
N ASN A 92 -1.13 8.50 1.09
CA ASN A 92 -1.94 9.07 0.02
C ASN A 92 -1.51 10.51 -0.31
N ASN A 93 -1.24 11.33 0.72
CA ASN A 93 -0.75 12.70 0.55
C ASN A 93 0.65 12.73 -0.09
N ALA A 94 1.54 11.83 0.31
CA ALA A 94 2.86 11.70 -0.29
C ALA A 94 2.76 11.29 -1.78
N THR A 95 1.93 10.30 -2.12
CA THR A 95 1.69 9.89 -3.51
C THR A 95 1.10 11.03 -4.34
N ALA A 96 0.09 11.74 -3.83
CA ALA A 96 -0.50 12.89 -4.53
C ALA A 96 0.52 14.00 -4.78
N THR A 97 1.40 14.27 -3.81
CA THR A 97 2.48 15.26 -3.96
C THR A 97 3.46 14.84 -5.04
N THR A 98 3.89 13.57 -5.05
CA THR A 98 4.79 13.04 -6.09
C THR A 98 4.16 13.11 -7.49
N VAL A 99 2.88 12.73 -7.63
CA VAL A 99 2.17 12.82 -8.91
C VAL A 99 2.08 14.27 -9.39
N SER A 100 1.76 15.22 -8.51
CA SER A 100 1.76 16.65 -8.84
C SER A 100 3.12 17.12 -9.33
N GLN A 101 4.21 16.72 -8.65
CA GLN A 101 5.56 17.09 -9.06
C GLN A 101 5.94 16.52 -10.43
N LEU A 102 5.57 15.26 -10.70
CA LEU A 102 5.81 14.63 -12.01
C LEU A 102 4.98 15.28 -13.13
N GLN A 103 3.77 15.74 -12.81
CA GLN A 103 2.93 16.50 -13.73
C GLN A 103 3.54 17.89 -14.02
N ASP A 104 4.01 18.59 -13.00
CA ASP A 104 4.64 19.91 -13.13
C ASP A 104 5.95 19.84 -13.92
N ASP A 105 6.77 18.80 -13.67
CA ASP A 105 8.00 18.55 -14.40
C ASP A 105 7.74 18.37 -15.90
N TYR A 106 6.77 17.55 -16.27
CA TYR A 106 6.36 17.35 -17.67
C TYR A 106 5.87 18.64 -18.30
N THR A 107 4.98 19.36 -17.63
CA THR A 107 4.39 20.61 -18.13
C THR A 107 5.46 21.67 -18.36
N ARG A 108 6.37 21.88 -17.38
CA ARG A 108 7.46 22.85 -17.48
C ARG A 108 8.45 22.50 -18.60
N LEU A 109 8.75 21.22 -18.79
CA LEU A 109 9.73 20.79 -19.79
C LEU A 109 9.17 20.86 -21.21
N THR A 110 7.90 20.52 -21.41
CA THR A 110 7.22 20.56 -22.71
C THR A 110 6.84 21.98 -23.17
N GLN A 111 6.81 22.96 -22.26
CA GLN A 111 6.68 24.38 -22.61
C GLN A 111 7.91 24.96 -23.32
N LYS A 112 9.07 24.30 -23.26
CA LYS A 112 10.28 24.72 -23.98
C LYS A 112 10.15 24.40 -25.47
N THR A 113 10.98 25.02 -26.30
CA THR A 113 11.09 24.64 -27.72
C THR A 113 11.59 23.19 -27.82
N PRO A 114 10.89 22.30 -28.56
CA PRO A 114 11.37 20.95 -28.81
C PRO A 114 12.70 20.96 -29.58
N PHE A 115 13.57 20.00 -29.26
CA PHE A 115 14.78 19.74 -30.04
C PHE A 115 14.44 19.16 -31.43
N LEU A 116 13.44 18.28 -31.47
CA LEU A 116 12.90 17.70 -32.70
C LEU A 116 11.42 18.03 -32.79
N THR A 117 10.96 18.45 -33.97
CA THR A 117 9.55 18.54 -34.32
C THR A 117 9.37 18.01 -35.74
N ASP A 118 8.45 17.06 -35.90
CA ASP A 118 8.11 16.43 -37.16
C ASP A 118 6.58 16.38 -37.29
N THR A 119 6.03 16.89 -38.38
CA THR A 119 4.59 16.92 -38.61
C THR A 119 4.04 15.57 -39.08
N LEU A 120 4.92 14.66 -39.51
CA LEU A 120 4.61 13.36 -40.10
C LEU A 120 3.75 13.42 -41.37
N GLN A 121 3.84 14.52 -42.12
CA GLN A 121 3.05 14.70 -43.34
C GLN A 121 3.64 14.00 -44.57
N LYS A 122 4.96 13.82 -44.61
CA LYS A 122 5.72 13.28 -45.74
C LYS A 122 7.10 12.82 -45.27
N PRO A 123 7.82 12.01 -46.08
CA PRO A 123 9.20 11.65 -45.77
C PRO A 123 10.09 12.88 -45.57
N ASP A 124 11.00 12.79 -44.62
CA ASP A 124 11.90 13.87 -44.25
C ASP A 124 13.28 13.35 -43.77
N ILE A 125 14.05 14.21 -43.10
CA ILE A 125 15.40 13.92 -42.65
C ILE A 125 15.47 12.86 -41.53
N PHE A 126 14.37 12.63 -40.79
CA PHE A 126 14.33 11.66 -39.70
C PHE A 126 14.20 10.23 -40.21
N ASN A 127 13.89 10.06 -41.50
CA ASN A 127 13.93 8.80 -42.24
C ASN A 127 13.08 7.71 -41.56
N TRP A 128 11.79 8.02 -41.39
CA TRP A 128 10.78 7.05 -40.96
C TRP A 128 10.67 5.90 -41.96
N GLU A 129 10.60 4.67 -41.45
CA GLU A 129 10.41 3.46 -42.25
C GLU A 129 9.11 3.55 -43.09
N THR A 130 9.13 3.15 -44.36
CA THR A 130 7.94 3.22 -45.24
C THR A 130 7.58 1.87 -45.86
N ASP A 131 7.98 0.78 -45.22
CA ASP A 131 7.72 -0.59 -45.63
C ASP A 131 6.96 -1.35 -44.54
N SER A 132 6.62 -2.61 -44.82
CA SER A 132 6.08 -3.56 -43.82
C SER A 132 4.88 -3.06 -43.01
N GLY A 133 4.04 -2.18 -43.57
CA GLY A 133 2.83 -1.62 -42.91
C GLY A 133 2.94 -0.15 -42.50
N CYS A 134 4.09 0.47 -42.71
CA CYS A 134 4.36 1.88 -42.42
C CYS A 134 4.28 2.72 -43.71
N SER A 135 3.56 3.84 -43.72
CA SER A 135 3.52 4.72 -44.91
C SER A 135 3.06 6.13 -44.61
N PHE A 136 3.48 7.09 -45.44
CA PHE A 136 2.89 8.43 -45.46
C PHE A 136 1.67 8.43 -46.39
N ASN A 137 0.50 8.79 -45.86
CA ASN A 137 -0.74 8.86 -46.61
C ASN A 137 -1.60 10.04 -46.14
N ASN A 138 -2.20 10.77 -47.08
CA ASN A 138 -3.11 11.88 -46.82
C ASN A 138 -2.60 12.92 -45.80
N GLY A 139 -1.30 13.22 -45.81
CA GLY A 139 -0.70 14.19 -44.90
C GLY A 139 -0.53 13.70 -43.45
N SER A 140 -0.46 12.39 -43.26
CA SER A 140 -0.17 11.78 -41.95
C SER A 140 0.61 10.48 -42.13
N TYR A 141 1.13 9.94 -41.03
CA TYR A 141 1.87 8.69 -41.05
C TYR A 141 1.02 7.55 -40.51
N HIS A 142 0.81 6.53 -41.33
CA HIS A 142 -0.03 5.38 -41.05
C HIS A 142 0.81 4.18 -40.69
N VAL A 143 0.40 3.49 -39.62
CA VAL A 143 0.92 2.17 -39.26
C VAL A 143 -0.24 1.19 -39.29
N SER A 144 -0.10 0.14 -40.08
CA SER A 144 -1.16 -0.84 -40.31
C SER A 144 -0.64 -2.26 -40.17
N VAL A 145 -1.43 -3.11 -39.52
CA VAL A 145 -1.17 -4.54 -39.36
C VAL A 145 -2.48 -5.30 -39.55
N THR A 146 -2.44 -6.37 -40.33
CA THR A 146 -3.61 -7.22 -40.62
C THR A 146 -3.38 -8.67 -40.20
N GLN A 147 -2.25 -8.96 -39.58
CA GLN A 147 -1.90 -10.28 -39.09
C GLN A 147 -2.23 -10.35 -37.61
N LYS A 148 -3.25 -11.14 -37.29
CA LYS A 148 -3.67 -11.40 -35.92
C LYS A 148 -2.52 -11.93 -35.05
N GLY A 149 -2.43 -11.39 -33.84
CA GLY A 149 -1.39 -11.70 -32.85
C GLY A 149 -0.03 -11.10 -33.21
N TYR A 150 0.00 -10.06 -34.03
CA TYR A 150 1.23 -9.42 -34.50
C TYR A 150 1.10 -7.90 -34.40
N PHE A 151 2.23 -7.25 -34.14
CA PHE A 151 2.36 -5.81 -34.23
C PHE A 151 3.45 -5.43 -35.23
N ILE A 152 3.29 -4.26 -35.83
CA ILE A 152 4.31 -3.63 -36.66
C ILE A 152 4.82 -2.42 -35.92
N SER A 153 6.14 -2.27 -35.90
CA SER A 153 6.81 -1.08 -35.39
C SER A 153 7.50 -0.35 -36.53
N CYS A 154 7.36 0.97 -36.56
CA CYS A 154 8.01 1.83 -37.53
C CYS A 154 8.91 2.85 -36.83
N THR A 155 10.17 2.87 -37.21
CA THR A 155 11.24 3.60 -36.54
C THR A 155 11.66 4.82 -37.34
N ALA A 156 11.94 5.94 -36.67
CA ALA A 156 12.63 7.08 -37.26
C ALA A 156 14.15 6.79 -37.28
N LEU A 157 14.66 6.27 -38.39
CA LEU A 157 15.98 5.64 -38.44
C LEU A 157 17.15 6.58 -38.13
N ASN A 158 17.00 7.88 -38.42
CA ASN A 158 18.03 8.89 -38.20
C ASN A 158 17.89 9.62 -36.84
N THR A 159 17.24 8.99 -35.86
CA THR A 159 17.10 9.52 -34.49
C THR A 159 17.94 8.75 -33.48
N HIS A 160 18.42 9.44 -32.43
CA HIS A 160 19.11 8.78 -31.32
C HIS A 160 19.07 9.64 -30.07
N PHE A 161 18.45 9.15 -29.00
CA PHE A 161 18.26 9.91 -27.76
C PHE A 161 18.58 9.08 -26.51
N GLN A 162 19.00 9.76 -25.43
CA GLN A 162 19.31 9.15 -24.13
C GLN A 162 18.30 9.58 -23.06
N ASN A 163 18.34 10.86 -22.67
CA ASN A 163 17.41 11.48 -21.74
C ASN A 163 16.55 12.46 -22.52
N PHE A 164 15.24 12.25 -22.53
CA PHE A 164 14.33 13.01 -23.37
C PHE A 164 12.89 12.92 -22.88
N ILE A 165 12.07 13.87 -23.33
CA ILE A 165 10.62 13.69 -23.46
C ILE A 165 10.34 13.39 -24.92
N TYR A 166 9.62 12.32 -25.22
CA TYR A 166 9.11 12.00 -26.56
C TYR A 166 7.59 11.99 -26.51
N GLN A 167 6.96 12.76 -27.40
CA GLN A 167 5.52 12.86 -27.56
C GLN A 167 5.14 12.54 -29.01
N ALA A 168 4.02 11.83 -29.19
CA ALA A 168 3.39 11.61 -30.49
C ALA A 168 1.86 11.74 -30.38
N HIS A 169 1.26 12.35 -31.39
CA HIS A 169 -0.19 12.38 -31.53
C HIS A 169 -0.62 11.13 -32.30
N MET A 170 -1.67 10.47 -31.81
CA MET A 170 -2.10 9.15 -32.25
C MET A 170 -3.62 9.11 -32.38
N LYS A 171 -4.14 8.52 -33.46
CA LYS A 171 -5.57 8.28 -33.65
C LYS A 171 -5.82 6.87 -34.17
N PHE A 172 -6.73 6.15 -33.53
CA PHE A 172 -7.24 4.88 -34.04
C PHE A 172 -8.10 5.13 -35.28
N LEU A 173 -7.78 4.54 -36.43
CA LEU A 173 -8.76 4.45 -37.52
C LEU A 173 -9.63 3.21 -37.35
N ARG A 174 -9.00 2.09 -36.97
CA ARG A 174 -9.64 0.81 -36.62
C ARG A 174 -8.67 -0.06 -35.83
N GLY A 175 -9.20 -1.08 -35.16
CA GLY A 175 -8.42 -2.19 -34.60
C GLY A 175 -8.29 -2.12 -33.10
N ASP A 176 -7.20 -2.68 -32.57
CA ASP A 176 -7.10 -2.97 -31.14
C ASP A 176 -6.19 -1.99 -30.41
N LYS A 177 -4.90 -1.94 -30.78
CA LYS A 177 -3.86 -1.24 -30.01
C LYS A 177 -2.85 -0.48 -30.86
N GLY A 178 -2.26 0.55 -30.28
CA GLY A 178 -1.10 1.23 -30.85
C GLY A 178 -0.40 2.09 -29.82
N GLY A 179 0.69 2.74 -30.22
CA GLY A 179 1.47 3.56 -29.32
C GLY A 179 2.87 3.88 -29.84
N ILE A 180 3.78 4.12 -28.91
CA ILE A 180 5.13 4.62 -29.19
C ILE A 180 6.20 3.65 -28.71
N ILE A 181 7.27 3.54 -29.48
CA ILE A 181 8.51 2.87 -29.05
C ILE A 181 9.61 3.88 -28.82
N PHE A 182 10.48 3.58 -27.85
CA PHE A 182 11.56 4.48 -27.50
C PHE A 182 12.81 3.72 -27.07
N ARG A 183 13.95 4.41 -27.17
CA ARG A 183 15.28 3.82 -27.06
C ARG A 183 15.44 2.61 -27.98
N ALA A 184 14.83 2.64 -29.16
CA ALA A 184 14.80 1.53 -30.08
C ALA A 184 16.17 1.27 -30.75
N ASN A 185 16.36 0.03 -31.20
CA ASN A 185 17.39 -0.35 -32.14
C ASN A 185 16.74 -1.19 -33.23
N SER A 186 16.53 -0.58 -34.40
CA SER A 186 15.84 -1.22 -35.53
C SER A 186 16.59 -2.44 -36.07
N LYS A 187 17.92 -2.54 -35.88
CA LYS A 187 18.72 -3.67 -36.40
C LYS A 187 18.40 -5.00 -35.72
N ASN A 188 18.00 -4.98 -34.46
CA ASN A 188 17.71 -6.17 -33.67
C ASN A 188 16.31 -6.15 -33.04
N SER A 189 15.48 -5.17 -33.45
CA SER A 189 14.11 -4.96 -32.97
C SER A 189 14.00 -4.94 -31.45
N THR A 190 14.92 -4.22 -30.79
CA THR A 190 14.89 -4.04 -29.32
C THR A 190 14.44 -2.65 -28.95
N PHE A 191 13.50 -2.52 -28.02
CA PHE A 191 12.92 -1.23 -27.63
C PHE A 191 12.09 -1.36 -26.36
N TYR A 192 11.77 -0.23 -25.74
CA TYR A 192 10.62 -0.14 -24.86
C TYR A 192 9.39 0.27 -25.66
N LEU A 193 8.23 -0.24 -25.27
CA LEU A 193 6.93 0.03 -25.88
C LEU A 193 6.01 0.61 -24.82
N PHE A 194 5.34 1.71 -25.16
CA PHE A 194 4.17 2.21 -24.45
C PHE A 194 2.99 2.22 -25.41
N GLN A 195 1.98 1.40 -25.12
CA GLN A 195 0.80 1.26 -25.96
C GLN A 195 -0.50 1.45 -25.19
N ILE A 196 -1.53 1.85 -25.91
CA ILE A 196 -2.91 1.99 -25.45
C ILE A 196 -3.85 1.21 -26.37
N GLY A 197 -4.98 0.77 -25.84
CA GLY A 197 -6.01 0.04 -26.57
C GLY A 197 -7.37 0.74 -26.58
N GLN A 198 -8.21 0.41 -27.57
CA GLN A 198 -9.60 0.89 -27.64
C GLN A 198 -10.48 0.37 -26.49
N ASP A 199 -10.00 -0.63 -25.75
CA ASP A 199 -10.60 -1.17 -24.53
C ASP A 199 -10.22 -0.39 -23.25
N GLN A 200 -9.55 0.76 -23.40
CA GLN A 200 -8.99 1.58 -22.31
C GLN A 200 -7.84 0.90 -21.55
N SER A 201 -7.26 -0.18 -22.09
CA SER A 201 -6.02 -0.74 -21.56
C SER A 201 -4.81 0.10 -21.95
N TYR A 202 -3.81 0.12 -21.09
CA TYR A 202 -2.46 0.53 -21.45
C TYR A 202 -1.47 -0.51 -20.96
N ASP A 203 -0.38 -0.68 -21.71
CA ASP A 203 0.70 -1.59 -21.35
C ASP A 203 2.06 -0.95 -21.66
N ILE A 204 3.04 -1.26 -20.82
CA ILE A 204 4.44 -0.93 -21.01
C ILE A 204 5.25 -2.21 -21.03
N TYR A 205 6.02 -2.40 -22.10
CA TYR A 205 6.86 -3.56 -22.30
C TYR A 205 8.31 -3.17 -22.56
N TYR A 206 9.21 -4.11 -22.29
CA TYR A 206 10.54 -4.14 -22.86
C TYR A 206 10.67 -5.35 -23.80
N TYR A 207 11.10 -5.11 -25.04
CA TYR A 207 11.41 -6.14 -26.03
C TYR A 207 12.94 -6.27 -26.13
N PRO A 208 13.54 -7.36 -25.60
CA PRO A 208 14.99 -7.57 -25.64
C PRO A 208 15.46 -8.19 -26.96
N ASP A 209 14.55 -8.64 -27.81
CA ASP A 209 14.82 -9.17 -29.15
C ASP A 209 13.57 -9.12 -30.05
N LYS A 210 13.75 -9.58 -31.30
CA LYS A 210 12.73 -9.57 -32.35
C LYS A 210 11.67 -10.67 -32.26
N THR A 211 11.81 -11.68 -31.41
CA THR A 211 10.89 -12.84 -31.41
C THR A 211 9.60 -12.52 -30.66
N GLY A 212 9.62 -11.54 -29.77
CA GLY A 212 8.50 -11.16 -28.90
C GLY A 212 8.23 -12.15 -27.77
N THR A 213 8.76 -13.37 -27.81
CA THR A 213 8.55 -14.41 -26.78
C THR A 213 9.25 -14.10 -25.47
N THR A 214 10.28 -13.27 -25.50
CA THR A 214 11.09 -12.83 -24.36
C THR A 214 10.69 -11.44 -23.87
N ALA A 215 9.61 -10.87 -24.42
CA ALA A 215 9.10 -9.57 -24.03
C ALA A 215 8.75 -9.56 -22.54
N GLN A 216 9.15 -8.49 -21.86
CA GLN A 216 8.91 -8.29 -20.44
C GLN A 216 7.80 -7.28 -20.26
N HIS A 217 6.71 -7.69 -19.63
CA HIS A 217 5.65 -6.78 -19.22
C HIS A 217 6.11 -6.02 -17.97
N LEU A 218 6.34 -4.72 -18.09
CA LEU A 218 6.85 -3.88 -17.01
C LEU A 218 5.72 -3.38 -16.11
N THR A 219 4.64 -2.89 -16.72
CA THR A 219 3.40 -2.51 -16.03
C THR A 219 2.27 -2.31 -17.03
N GLY A 220 1.03 -2.40 -16.58
CA GLY A 220 -0.16 -2.11 -17.38
C GLY A 220 -1.37 -1.87 -16.50
N GLY A 221 -2.48 -1.48 -17.11
CA GLY A 221 -3.72 -1.20 -16.38
C GLY A 221 -4.81 -0.65 -17.27
N GLN A 222 -5.80 -0.03 -16.63
CA GLN A 222 -6.93 0.62 -17.29
C GLN A 222 -6.87 2.12 -17.02
N SER A 223 -7.23 2.95 -18.00
CA SER A 223 -7.26 4.40 -17.82
C SER A 223 -8.37 5.06 -18.63
N SER A 224 -9.23 5.83 -17.95
CA SER A 224 -10.24 6.67 -18.59
C SER A 224 -9.67 7.88 -19.32
N LEU A 225 -8.34 8.10 -19.25
CA LEU A 225 -7.67 9.11 -20.05
C LEU A 225 -7.59 8.71 -21.53
N ILE A 226 -7.75 7.42 -21.86
CA ILE A 226 -7.69 6.92 -23.23
C ILE A 226 -8.97 7.30 -23.97
N ALA A 227 -8.82 8.11 -25.02
CA ALA A 227 -9.91 8.40 -25.94
C ALA A 227 -10.09 7.21 -26.88
N THR A 228 -11.22 6.53 -26.76
CA THR A 228 -11.50 5.28 -27.50
C THR A 228 -12.28 5.49 -28.79
N ASN A 229 -12.89 6.66 -28.99
CA ASN A 229 -13.57 6.99 -30.24
C ASN A 229 -12.53 7.16 -31.37
N ASN A 230 -12.71 6.45 -32.50
CA ASN A 230 -11.84 6.43 -33.69
C ASN A 230 -11.63 7.80 -34.38
N GLN A 231 -12.21 8.87 -33.83
CA GLN A 231 -12.02 10.24 -34.29
C GLN A 231 -11.32 11.16 -33.29
N GLN A 232 -11.14 10.71 -32.05
CA GLN A 232 -10.46 11.48 -31.01
C GLN A 232 -8.98 11.12 -30.96
N GLU A 233 -8.16 12.15 -30.87
CA GLU A 233 -6.72 12.03 -30.78
C GLU A 233 -6.30 11.69 -29.35
N ASN A 234 -5.30 10.81 -29.22
CA ASN A 234 -4.57 10.55 -28.01
C ASN A 234 -3.15 11.09 -28.17
N VAL A 235 -2.66 11.78 -27.15
CA VAL A 235 -1.27 12.26 -27.09
C VAL A 235 -0.52 11.39 -26.10
N LEU A 236 0.33 10.50 -26.60
CA LEU A 236 1.19 9.67 -25.77
C LEU A 236 2.50 10.41 -25.56
N ALA A 237 3.00 10.38 -24.32
CA ALA A 237 4.35 10.86 -24.05
C ALA A 237 5.09 10.00 -23.02
N VAL A 238 6.41 9.98 -23.14
CA VAL A 238 7.33 9.40 -22.15
C VAL A 238 8.43 10.39 -21.81
N LEU A 239 8.64 10.66 -20.52
CA LEU A 239 9.83 11.32 -19.98
C LEU A 239 10.79 10.23 -19.54
N ALA A 240 11.84 10.01 -20.34
CA ALA A 240 12.89 9.05 -20.05
C ALA A 240 14.13 9.76 -19.49
N ARG A 241 14.51 9.44 -18.25
CA ARG A 241 15.69 9.99 -17.57
C ARG A 241 16.45 8.88 -16.84
N GLY A 242 17.66 8.56 -17.32
CA GLY A 242 18.43 7.44 -16.79
C GLY A 242 17.67 6.12 -16.96
N LYS A 243 17.40 5.41 -15.86
CA LYS A 243 16.58 4.18 -15.84
C LYS A 243 15.11 4.41 -15.51
N THR A 244 14.68 5.65 -15.30
CA THR A 244 13.32 5.97 -14.87
C THR A 244 12.52 6.55 -16.04
N PHE A 245 11.32 6.01 -16.24
CA PHE A 245 10.39 6.40 -17.30
C PHE A 245 9.07 6.86 -16.66
N HIS A 246 8.62 8.07 -16.97
CA HIS A 246 7.30 8.56 -16.59
C HIS A 246 6.45 8.67 -17.85
N PHE A 247 5.26 8.09 -17.81
CA PHE A 247 4.35 8.03 -18.93
C PHE A 247 3.19 8.98 -18.71
N TYR A 248 2.81 9.66 -19.78
CA TYR A 248 1.73 10.63 -19.79
C TYR A 248 0.81 10.32 -20.95
N LEU A 249 -0.48 10.55 -20.73
CA LEU A 249 -1.49 10.40 -21.75
C LEU A 249 -2.40 11.63 -21.72
N ASN A 250 -2.60 12.24 -22.88
CA ASN A 250 -3.39 13.45 -23.04
C ASN A 250 -2.93 14.57 -22.08
N GLY A 251 -1.61 14.70 -21.95
CA GLY A 251 -0.95 15.67 -21.08
C GLY A 251 -1.03 15.38 -19.58
N THR A 252 -1.63 14.26 -19.15
CA THR A 252 -1.81 13.89 -17.75
C THR A 252 -0.91 12.71 -17.38
N TYR A 253 -0.27 12.77 -16.20
CA TYR A 253 0.53 11.67 -15.66
C TYR A 253 -0.29 10.38 -15.56
N LEU A 254 0.27 9.29 -16.10
CA LEU A 254 -0.34 7.97 -16.14
C LEU A 254 0.32 7.02 -15.14
N THR A 255 1.62 6.77 -15.31
CA THR A 255 2.37 5.81 -14.49
C THR A 255 3.88 6.00 -14.63
N SER A 256 4.68 5.22 -13.90
CA SER A 256 6.13 5.22 -13.99
C SER A 256 6.72 3.82 -13.90
N VAL A 257 7.86 3.62 -14.54
CA VAL A 257 8.64 2.38 -14.50
C VAL A 257 10.11 2.69 -14.26
N GLU A 258 10.81 1.80 -13.56
CA GLU A 258 12.27 1.77 -13.54
C GLU A 258 12.77 0.54 -14.29
N ASP A 259 13.58 0.73 -15.32
CA ASP A 259 14.27 -0.33 -16.02
C ASP A 259 15.58 0.19 -16.63
N ALA A 260 16.65 -0.62 -16.54
CA ALA A 260 18.00 -0.24 -16.96
C ALA A 260 18.51 -1.01 -18.19
N ALA A 261 17.66 -1.81 -18.85
CA ALA A 261 18.07 -2.67 -19.95
C ALA A 261 18.59 -1.87 -21.16
N ARG A 262 18.07 -0.66 -21.41
CA ARG A 262 18.52 0.23 -22.49
C ARG A 262 18.61 1.67 -22.03
N SER A 263 19.71 2.35 -22.37
CA SER A 263 19.96 3.75 -22.02
C SER A 263 19.75 4.73 -23.18
N THR A 264 19.84 4.27 -24.44
CA THR A 264 19.69 5.12 -25.62
C THR A 264 19.01 4.39 -26.78
N GLY A 265 18.58 5.14 -27.79
CA GLY A 265 18.16 4.59 -29.07
C GLY A 265 17.25 5.51 -29.86
N GLN A 266 16.69 4.96 -30.93
CA GLN A 266 15.75 5.62 -31.82
C GLN A 266 14.37 5.77 -31.17
N ILE A 267 13.51 6.56 -31.80
CA ILE A 267 12.07 6.64 -31.50
C ILE A 267 11.27 6.00 -32.63
N GLY A 268 10.02 5.65 -32.34
CA GLY A 268 9.12 5.09 -33.33
C GLY A 268 7.69 4.99 -32.83
N VAL A 269 6.84 4.39 -33.66
CA VAL A 269 5.41 4.19 -33.43
C VAL A 269 4.99 2.77 -33.83
N ILE A 270 3.83 2.30 -33.38
CA ILE A 270 3.37 0.93 -33.65
C ILE A 270 1.89 0.81 -34.04
N ALA A 271 1.49 -0.32 -34.60
CA ALA A 271 0.11 -0.81 -34.58
C ALA A 271 0.12 -2.28 -34.19
N ASP A 272 -0.81 -2.71 -33.34
CA ASP A 272 -0.88 -4.07 -32.78
C ASP A 272 -2.28 -4.66 -32.98
N ASP A 273 -2.35 -5.74 -33.77
CA ASP A 273 -3.55 -6.52 -34.07
C ASP A 273 -3.57 -7.73 -33.13
N LEU A 274 -4.30 -7.61 -32.03
CA LEU A 274 -4.55 -8.73 -31.11
C LEU A 274 -5.59 -9.68 -31.71
N HIS A 275 -6.64 -9.11 -32.28
CA HIS A 275 -7.83 -9.79 -32.77
C HIS A 275 -8.38 -9.18 -34.07
N THR A 276 -8.15 -7.88 -34.28
CA THR A 276 -8.75 -7.09 -35.35
C THR A 276 -7.65 -6.36 -36.13
N ALA A 277 -7.74 -6.41 -37.47
CA ALA A 277 -6.87 -5.62 -38.34
C ALA A 277 -6.82 -4.16 -37.89
N THR A 278 -5.60 -3.70 -37.57
CA THR A 278 -5.38 -2.44 -36.88
C THR A 278 -4.70 -1.44 -37.80
N GLU A 279 -5.20 -0.20 -37.78
CA GLU A 279 -4.61 0.92 -38.47
C GLU A 279 -4.66 2.16 -37.59
N ILE A 280 -3.48 2.73 -37.35
CA ILE A 280 -3.28 3.88 -36.50
C ILE A 280 -2.66 4.99 -37.34
N VAL A 281 -3.16 6.21 -37.14
CA VAL A 281 -2.60 7.42 -37.73
C VAL A 281 -1.80 8.16 -36.68
N TYR A 282 -0.59 8.56 -37.04
CA TYR A 282 0.30 9.38 -36.24
C TYR A 282 0.55 10.72 -36.92
N THR A 283 0.58 11.74 -36.09
CA THR A 283 0.88 13.12 -36.45
C THR A 283 1.79 13.72 -35.37
N GLN A 284 2.42 14.85 -35.68
CA GLN A 284 3.07 15.73 -34.71
C GLN A 284 3.93 14.98 -33.66
N VAL A 285 5.14 14.60 -34.06
CA VAL A 285 6.15 14.05 -33.17
C VAL A 285 7.03 15.17 -32.63
N GLN A 286 7.25 15.17 -31.32
CA GLN A 286 8.12 16.14 -30.65
C GLN A 286 9.06 15.44 -29.68
N VAL A 287 10.30 15.92 -29.62
CA VAL A 287 11.29 15.47 -28.64
C VAL A 287 11.96 16.66 -27.96
N TRP A 288 12.03 16.64 -26.63
CA TRP A 288 12.82 17.57 -25.83
C TRP A 288 13.97 16.80 -25.19
N GLN A 289 15.21 17.22 -25.43
CA GLN A 289 16.38 16.64 -24.75
C GLN A 289 16.51 17.23 -23.33
N LEU A 290 16.94 16.40 -22.38
CA LEU A 290 17.06 16.75 -20.95
C LEU A 290 18.51 16.96 -20.53
#